data_AF-A0A836LBJ6-F1
#
_entry.id   AF-A0A836LBJ6-F1
#
_cell.length_a   1.000
_cell.length_b   1.000
_cell.length_c   1.000
_cell.angle_alpha   90.00
_cell.angle_beta   90.00
_cell.angle_gamma   90.00
#
_symmetry.space_group_name_H-M   'P 1'
#
loop_
_entity.id
_entity.type
_entity.pdbx_description
1 polymer ?
#
loop_
_entity_poly.entity_id
_entity_poly.type
_entity_poly.pdbx_seq_one_letter_code
_entity_poly.pdbx_strand_id
1 'polypeptide(L)'
;MDAGYGSWKAARPRAHLMILYLLMLTYLINLICYILYLFPSRKVYGVYGTNAYIIFACIGLAVFVGVSSPLIYWPYAHGSEMSPVSRQNALFLGIAISLLAHDFPMVWVELWLVTTFGWTEILQAISLFLTLLCFIISFLVTWIAYSWKLSKVLQIRYGDAASGPSAVPATQFARRSSSRAYCI
;
A
#
# COMPACT_ATOMS: atom_id res chain seq x y z
N MET A 1 -9.28 17.14 33.10
CA MET A 1 -10.36 16.17 32.83
C MET A 1 -11.44 16.94 32.07
N ASP A 2 -11.38 16.94 30.74
CA ASP A 2 -12.45 17.47 29.91
C ASP A 2 -12.84 16.39 28.92
N ALA A 3 -13.84 15.59 29.33
CA ALA A 3 -14.52 14.64 28.47
C ALA A 3 -15.37 15.43 27.45
N GLY A 4 -14.70 16.00 26.46
CA GLY A 4 -15.33 16.71 25.35
C GLY A 4 -15.98 15.71 24.40
N TYR A 5 -17.31 15.62 24.47
CA TYR A 5 -18.25 15.03 23.53
C TYR A 5 -17.62 14.46 22.23
N GLY A 6 -17.56 13.14 22.17
CA GLY A 6 -17.07 12.39 21.02
C GLY A 6 -17.77 12.80 19.73
N SER A 7 -17.00 13.42 18.83
CA SER A 7 -17.41 13.64 17.45
C SER A 7 -17.61 12.28 16.78
N TRP A 8 -18.86 11.83 16.67
CA TRP A 8 -19.22 10.64 15.89
C TRP A 8 -18.85 10.78 14.39
N LYS A 9 -18.56 12.00 13.92
CA LYS A 9 -17.97 12.25 12.58
C LYS A 9 -16.47 11.90 12.51
N ALA A 10 -15.77 11.81 13.63
CA ALA A 10 -14.40 11.31 13.73
C ALA A 10 -14.31 9.77 13.78
N ALA A 11 -15.45 9.07 13.88
CA ALA A 11 -15.53 7.61 13.89
C ALA A 11 -15.41 6.96 12.49
N ARG A 12 -15.11 7.74 11.43
CA ARG A 12 -14.74 7.16 10.14
C ARG A 12 -13.41 6.42 10.32
N PRO A 13 -13.33 5.10 10.04
CA PRO A 13 -12.08 4.39 10.14
C PRO A 13 -11.06 5.06 9.23
N ARG A 14 -10.01 5.64 9.82
CA ARG A 14 -8.97 6.35 9.05
C ARG A 14 -8.21 5.28 8.28
N ALA A 15 -8.10 5.45 6.96
CA ALA A 15 -7.53 4.44 6.04
C ALA A 15 -6.17 3.87 6.49
N HIS A 16 -5.34 4.67 7.19
CA HIS A 16 -4.06 4.21 7.73
C HIS A 16 -4.21 3.07 8.75
N LEU A 17 -5.18 3.18 9.67
CA LEU A 17 -5.44 2.13 10.66
C LEU A 17 -6.05 0.88 10.03
N MET A 18 -6.91 1.05 9.02
CA MET A 18 -7.46 -0.10 8.29
C MET A 18 -6.37 -0.89 7.58
N ILE A 19 -5.43 -0.19 6.93
CA ILE A 19 -4.29 -0.83 6.26
C ILE A 19 -3.38 -1.53 7.28
N LEU A 20 -3.07 -0.87 8.41
CA LEU A 20 -2.28 -1.48 9.49
C LEU A 20 -2.93 -2.76 10.01
N TYR A 21 -4.22 -2.71 10.31
CA TYR A 21 -4.95 -3.86 10.84
C TYR A 21 -5.03 -4.99 9.83
N LEU A 22 -5.28 -4.68 8.56
CA LEU A 22 -5.31 -5.67 7.49
C LEU A 22 -3.95 -6.36 7.33
N LEU A 23 -2.86 -5.60 7.27
CA LEU A 23 -1.50 -6.16 7.19
C LEU A 23 -1.19 -7.03 8.41
N MET A 24 -1.44 -6.52 9.62
CA MET A 24 -1.21 -7.28 10.85
C MET A 24 -1.99 -8.60 10.87
N LEU A 25 -3.28 -8.58 10.51
CA LEU A 25 -4.14 -9.75 10.49
C LEU A 25 -3.66 -10.78 9.46
N THR A 26 -3.28 -10.35 8.26
CA THR A 26 -2.70 -11.24 7.24
C THR A 26 -1.42 -11.89 7.73
N TYR A 27 -0.54 -11.14 8.39
CA TYR A 27 0.77 -11.67 8.82
C TYR A 27 0.60 -12.70 9.94
N LEU A 28 -0.34 -12.45 10.85
CA LEU A 28 -0.72 -13.41 11.89
C LEU A 28 -1.37 -14.66 11.30
N ILE A 29 -2.28 -14.52 10.34
CA ILE A 29 -2.94 -15.67 9.69
C ILE A 29 -1.94 -16.52 8.92
N ASN A 30 -1.00 -15.91 8.21
CA ASN A 30 0.08 -16.64 7.52
C ASN A 30 0.92 -17.44 8.54
N LEU A 31 1.26 -16.84 9.68
CA LEU A 31 1.97 -17.54 10.75
C LEU A 31 1.15 -18.71 11.34
N ILE A 32 -0.14 -18.50 11.57
CA ILE A 32 -1.04 -19.55 12.08
C ILE A 32 -1.18 -20.68 11.05
N CYS A 33 -1.33 -20.35 9.76
CA CYS A 33 -1.37 -21.31 8.67
C CYS A 33 -0.09 -22.14 8.62
N TYR A 34 1.06 -21.51 8.84
CA TYR A 34 2.33 -22.23 8.96
C TYR A 34 2.32 -23.23 10.11
N ILE A 35 1.99 -22.78 11.33
CA ILE A 35 2.07 -23.58 12.55
C ILE A 35 1.10 -24.76 12.50
N LEU A 36 -0.13 -24.54 12.05
CA LEU A 36 -1.19 -25.54 12.09
C LEU A 36 -1.13 -26.53 10.92
N TYR A 37 -0.66 -26.11 9.74
CA TYR A 37 -0.80 -26.92 8.53
C TYR A 37 0.53 -27.24 7.85
N LEU A 38 1.36 -26.24 7.57
CA LEU A 38 2.60 -26.46 6.82
C LEU A 38 3.68 -27.14 7.65
N PHE A 39 3.75 -26.84 8.95
CA PHE A 39 4.75 -27.42 9.85
C PHE A 39 4.52 -28.93 10.09
N PRO A 40 3.30 -29.39 10.45
CA PRO A 40 3.03 -30.82 10.61
C PRO A 40 3.20 -31.63 9.32
N SER A 41 2.86 -31.03 8.18
CA SER A 41 2.87 -31.68 6.86
C SER A 41 4.12 -31.36 6.03
N ARG A 42 5.21 -30.94 6.67
CA ARG A 42 6.47 -30.53 6.00
C ARG A 42 7.05 -31.59 5.05
N LYS A 43 6.81 -32.87 5.31
CA LYS A 43 7.24 -33.98 4.44
C LYS A 43 6.46 -34.02 3.11
N VAL A 44 5.21 -33.57 3.12
CA VAL A 44 4.31 -33.56 1.95
C VAL A 44 4.57 -32.33 1.08
N TYR A 45 4.64 -31.15 1.69
CA TYR A 45 4.84 -29.86 0.97
C TYR A 45 6.30 -29.59 0.57
N GLY A 46 7.22 -30.45 0.97
CA GLY A 46 8.64 -30.31 0.71
C GLY A 46 9.33 -29.29 1.63
N VAL A 47 10.53 -29.65 2.07
CA VAL A 47 11.30 -28.87 3.05
C VAL A 47 11.57 -27.45 2.57
N TYR A 48 11.90 -27.27 1.29
CA TYR A 48 12.25 -25.96 0.74
C TYR A 48 11.04 -25.01 0.66
N GLY A 49 9.87 -25.51 0.24
CA GLY A 49 8.65 -24.70 0.16
C GLY A 49 8.17 -24.24 1.53
N THR A 50 8.13 -25.17 2.49
CA THR A 50 7.79 -24.85 3.89
C THR A 50 8.80 -23.90 4.53
N ASN A 51 10.09 -24.02 4.21
CA ASN A 51 11.12 -23.09 4.70
C ASN A 51 10.95 -21.70 4.09
N ALA A 52 10.72 -21.59 2.78
CA ALA A 52 10.47 -20.32 2.12
C ALA A 52 9.26 -19.60 2.74
N TYR A 53 8.17 -20.34 2.99
CA TYR A 53 6.97 -19.82 3.63
C TYR A 53 7.26 -19.14 4.97
N ILE A 54 7.94 -19.85 5.89
CA ILE A 54 8.23 -19.28 7.22
C ILE A 54 9.26 -18.15 7.16
N ILE A 55 10.24 -18.22 6.25
CA ILE A 55 11.23 -17.16 6.08
C ILE A 55 10.53 -15.85 5.69
N PHE A 56 9.67 -15.88 4.67
CA PHE A 56 8.96 -14.68 4.23
C PHE A 56 7.92 -14.20 5.25
N ALA A 57 7.25 -15.11 5.96
CA ALA A 57 6.35 -14.75 7.05
C ALA A 57 7.09 -14.04 8.21
N CYS A 58 8.24 -14.58 8.64
CA CYS A 58 9.05 -14.00 9.72
C CYS A 58 9.71 -12.69 9.32
N ILE A 59 10.32 -12.62 8.13
CA ILE A 59 10.92 -11.38 7.60
C ILE A 59 9.84 -10.32 7.44
N GLY A 60 8.69 -10.68 6.86
CA GLY A 60 7.55 -9.80 6.72
C GLY A 60 7.12 -9.22 8.07
N LEU A 61 6.91 -10.07 9.07
CA LEU A 61 6.53 -9.64 10.42
C LEU A 61 7.58 -8.73 11.07
N ALA A 62 8.86 -9.07 10.99
CA ALA A 62 9.93 -8.26 11.55
C ALA A 62 10.01 -6.87 10.88
N VAL A 63 9.94 -6.83 9.54
CA VAL A 63 9.94 -5.59 8.75
C VAL A 63 8.70 -4.77 9.04
N PHE A 64 7.53 -5.40 9.17
CA PHE A 64 6.30 -4.69 9.50
C PHE A 64 6.36 -4.06 10.88
N VAL A 65 6.76 -4.81 11.91
CA VAL A 65 6.84 -4.27 13.28
C VAL A 65 7.93 -3.20 13.39
N GLY A 66 9.10 -3.43 12.80
CA GLY A 66 10.25 -2.54 12.94
C GLY A 66 10.23 -1.31 12.03
N VAL A 67 9.60 -1.40 10.86
CA VAL A 67 9.70 -0.38 9.81
C VAL A 67 8.32 0.05 9.32
N SER A 68 7.57 -0.84 8.65
CA SER A 68 6.35 -0.42 7.95
C SER A 68 5.27 0.12 8.90
N SER A 69 5.07 -0.52 10.05
CA SER A 69 4.06 -0.11 11.04
C SER A 69 4.36 1.27 11.61
N PRO A 70 5.59 1.58 12.11
CA PRO A 70 5.97 2.94 12.46
C PRO A 70 5.74 3.95 11.33
N LEU A 71 6.14 3.63 10.09
CA LEU A 71 5.98 4.54 8.95
C LEU A 71 4.52 4.82 8.59
N ILE A 72 3.60 3.87 8.81
CA ILE A 72 2.18 4.03 8.53
C ILE A 72 1.45 4.67 9.73
N TYR A 73 1.85 4.33 10.96
CA TYR A 73 1.24 4.83 12.19
C TYR A 73 1.64 6.27 12.51
N TRP A 74 2.90 6.64 12.26
CA TRP A 74 3.42 7.96 12.62
C TRP A 74 2.66 9.12 11.93
N PRO A 75 2.35 9.08 10.61
CA PRO A 75 1.51 10.08 9.95
C PRO A 75 0.06 10.14 10.45
N TYR A 76 -0.40 9.06 11.09
CA TYR A 76 -1.71 9.00 11.74
C TYR A 76 -1.69 9.68 13.11
N ALA A 77 -0.67 9.41 13.94
CA ALA A 77 -0.54 9.96 15.28
C ALA A 77 -0.13 11.44 15.28
N HIS A 78 0.86 11.82 14.46
CA HIS A 78 1.45 13.16 14.42
C HIS A 78 1.01 13.95 13.17
N GLY A 79 -0.19 13.67 12.65
CA GLY A 79 -0.66 14.22 11.39
C GLY A 79 -0.83 15.76 11.36
N SER A 80 -0.92 16.40 12.52
CA SER A 80 -0.98 17.87 12.68
C SER A 80 0.40 18.55 12.58
N GLU A 81 1.48 17.82 12.86
CA GLU A 81 2.85 18.34 12.88
C GLU A 81 3.59 18.08 11.57
N MET A 82 3.04 17.22 10.71
CA MET A 82 3.65 16.83 9.45
C MET A 82 2.99 17.48 8.24
N SER A 83 3.81 17.89 7.27
CA SER A 83 3.31 18.36 5.98
C SER A 83 2.51 17.27 5.26
N PRO A 84 1.45 17.62 4.50
CA PRO A 84 0.63 16.64 3.77
C PRO A 84 1.46 15.73 2.84
N VAL A 85 2.50 16.29 2.22
CA VAL A 85 3.41 15.56 1.34
C VAL A 85 4.26 14.54 2.11
N SER A 86 4.79 14.92 3.28
CA SER A 86 5.57 14.02 4.12
C SER A 86 4.72 12.85 4.63
N ARG A 87 3.47 13.13 5.04
CA ARG A 87 2.52 12.13 5.52
C ARG A 87 2.22 11.09 4.45
N GLN A 88 1.94 11.55 3.23
CA GLN A 88 1.64 10.67 2.10
C GLN A 88 2.86 9.84 1.68
N ASN A 89 4.05 10.43 1.64
CA ASN A 89 5.28 9.72 1.30
C ASN A 89 5.64 8.63 2.33
N ALA A 90 5.48 8.90 3.62
CA ALA A 90 5.74 7.92 4.68
C ALA A 90 4.78 6.72 4.58
N LEU A 91 3.49 6.98 4.36
CA LEU A 91 2.49 5.93 4.11
C LEU A 91 2.87 5.06 2.90
N PHE A 92 3.19 5.70 1.76
CA PHE A 92 3.56 4.97 0.54
C PHE A 92 4.84 4.16 0.71
N LEU A 93 5.82 4.69 1.44
CA LEU A 93 7.06 3.97 1.69
C LEU A 93 6.83 2.76 2.59
N GLY A 94 6.03 2.89 3.65
CA GLY A 94 5.66 1.76 4.52
C GLY A 94 4.95 0.65 3.76
N ILE A 95 3.98 1.01 2.90
CA ILE A 95 3.25 0.04 2.07
C ILE A 95 4.17 -0.61 1.03
N ALA A 96 5.06 0.16 0.37
CA ALA A 96 5.99 -0.38 -0.61
C ALA A 96 7.01 -1.35 0.02
N ILE A 97 7.48 -1.06 1.22
CA ILE A 97 8.38 -1.95 1.97
C ILE A 97 7.66 -3.25 2.32
N SER A 98 6.42 -3.17 2.85
CA SER A 98 5.60 -4.36 3.13
C SER A 98 5.27 -5.18 1.88
N LEU A 99 5.02 -4.52 0.75
CA LEU A 99 4.78 -5.19 -0.53
C LEU A 99 5.98 -6.06 -0.93
N LEU A 100 7.19 -5.49 -0.87
CA LEU A 100 8.40 -6.16 -1.33
C LEU A 100 8.89 -7.22 -0.34
N ALA A 101 8.81 -6.95 0.96
CA ALA A 101 9.32 -7.85 1.99
C ALA A 101 8.39 -9.05 2.26
N HIS A 102 7.08 -8.86 2.07
CA HIS A 102 6.07 -9.87 2.43
C HIS A 102 5.06 -10.10 1.31
N ASP A 103 4.23 -9.13 0.95
CA ASP A 103 3.00 -9.43 0.18
C ASP A 103 3.31 -10.07 -1.18
N PHE A 104 4.34 -9.57 -1.88
CA PHE A 104 4.79 -10.12 -3.17
C PHE A 104 5.36 -11.54 -3.05
N PRO A 105 6.42 -11.81 -2.26
CA PRO A 105 6.94 -13.17 -2.14
C PRO A 105 5.91 -14.14 -1.57
N MET A 106 5.05 -13.67 -0.65
CA MET A 106 4.09 -14.52 0.04
C MET A 106 2.93 -14.94 -0.86
N VAL A 107 2.39 -14.05 -1.71
CA VAL A 107 1.43 -14.42 -2.77
C VAL A 107 2.01 -15.51 -3.65
N TRP A 108 3.28 -15.38 -4.06
CA TRP A 108 3.89 -16.35 -4.96
C TRP A 108 4.05 -17.72 -4.32
N VAL A 109 4.46 -17.76 -3.04
CA VAL A 109 4.57 -19.01 -2.27
C VAL A 109 3.20 -19.66 -2.07
N GLU A 110 2.17 -18.88 -1.72
CA GLU A 110 0.82 -19.43 -1.50
C GLU A 110 0.16 -19.92 -2.80
N LEU A 111 0.34 -19.19 -3.91
CA LEU A 111 -0.08 -19.66 -5.23
C LEU A 111 0.67 -20.92 -5.64
N TRP A 112 1.99 -21.00 -5.41
CA TRP A 112 2.77 -22.19 -5.69
C TRP A 112 2.27 -23.39 -4.87
N LEU A 113 1.98 -23.22 -3.58
CA LEU A 113 1.42 -24.26 -2.73
C LEU A 113 0.09 -24.79 -3.26
N VAL A 114 -0.85 -23.89 -3.57
CA VAL A 114 -2.18 -24.27 -4.06
C VAL A 114 -2.13 -24.90 -5.45
N THR A 115 -1.29 -24.40 -6.36
CA THR A 115 -1.18 -24.93 -7.72
C THR A 115 -0.45 -26.28 -7.77
N THR A 116 0.51 -26.51 -6.87
CA THR A 116 1.31 -27.74 -6.86
C THR A 116 0.66 -28.87 -6.06
N PHE A 117 0.07 -28.55 -4.90
CA PHE A 117 -0.46 -29.55 -3.96
C PHE A 117 -1.98 -29.55 -3.87
N GLY A 118 -2.65 -28.60 -4.53
CA GLY A 118 -4.10 -28.46 -4.51
C GLY A 118 -4.65 -27.78 -3.26
N TRP A 119 -5.97 -27.73 -3.18
CA TRP A 119 -6.69 -27.22 -2.01
C TRP A 119 -6.84 -28.33 -0.98
N THR A 120 -6.07 -28.25 0.10
CA THR A 120 -6.17 -29.22 1.20
C THR A 120 -7.05 -28.70 2.33
N GLU A 121 -7.00 -27.39 2.61
CA GLU A 121 -7.55 -26.82 3.86
C GLU A 121 -8.21 -25.46 3.67
N ILE A 122 -9.28 -25.20 4.43
CA ILE A 122 -10.01 -23.92 4.37
C ILE A 122 -9.14 -22.76 4.87
N LEU A 123 -8.31 -22.98 5.91
CA LEU A 123 -7.45 -21.91 6.42
C LEU A 123 -6.43 -21.45 5.38
N GLN A 124 -5.93 -22.36 4.54
CA GLN A 124 -5.03 -22.02 3.44
C GLN A 124 -5.73 -21.13 2.40
N ALA A 125 -7.02 -21.37 2.13
CA ALA A 125 -7.82 -20.50 1.26
C ALA A 125 -8.04 -19.11 1.87
N ILE A 126 -8.31 -19.03 3.17
CA ILE A 126 -8.43 -17.74 3.89
C ILE A 126 -7.09 -16.98 3.86
N SER A 127 -5.99 -17.68 4.11
CA SER A 127 -4.61 -17.16 4.04
C SER A 127 -4.33 -16.57 2.66
N LEU A 128 -4.51 -17.37 1.60
CA LEU A 128 -4.30 -16.93 0.22
C LEU A 128 -5.20 -15.76 -0.17
N PHE A 129 -6.47 -15.77 0.23
CA PHE A 129 -7.38 -14.65 -0.04
C PHE A 129 -6.90 -13.35 0.59
N LEU A 130 -6.50 -13.39 1.87
CA LEU A 130 -6.01 -12.22 2.59
C LEU A 130 -4.68 -11.72 2.05
N THR A 131 -3.76 -12.64 1.71
CA THR A 131 -2.46 -12.30 1.11
C THR A 131 -2.66 -11.67 -0.28
N LEU A 132 -3.57 -12.21 -1.11
CA LEU A 132 -3.93 -11.61 -2.41
C LEU A 132 -4.57 -10.22 -2.25
N LEU A 133 -5.48 -10.08 -1.28
CA LEU A 133 -6.12 -8.79 -1.00
C LEU A 133 -5.09 -7.74 -0.58
N CYS A 134 -4.17 -8.11 0.31
CA CYS A 134 -3.05 -7.24 0.71
C CYS A 134 -2.18 -6.90 -0.49
N PHE A 135 -1.79 -7.89 -1.28
CA PHE A 135 -0.98 -7.67 -2.48
C PHE A 135 -1.63 -6.70 -3.46
N ILE A 136 -2.91 -6.86 -3.78
CA ILE A 136 -3.63 -5.98 -4.71
C ILE A 136 -3.66 -4.54 -4.16
N ILE A 137 -4.01 -4.37 -2.89
CA ILE A 137 -4.07 -3.05 -2.26
C ILE A 137 -2.69 -2.40 -2.25
N SER A 138 -1.68 -3.12 -1.75
CA SER A 138 -0.29 -2.66 -1.67
C SER A 138 0.28 -2.33 -3.05
N PHE A 139 -0.01 -3.16 -4.06
CA PHE A 139 0.41 -2.95 -5.45
C PHE A 139 -0.26 -1.71 -6.05
N LEU A 140 -1.59 -1.58 -5.94
CA LEU A 140 -2.31 -0.41 -6.48
C LEU A 140 -1.84 0.89 -5.83
N VAL A 141 -1.67 0.91 -4.52
CA VAL A 141 -1.17 2.09 -3.80
C VAL A 141 0.23 2.47 -4.26
N THR A 142 1.13 1.48 -4.35
CA THR A 142 2.51 1.69 -4.81
C THR A 142 2.54 2.14 -6.27
N TRP A 143 1.70 1.55 -7.11
CA TRP A 143 1.60 1.88 -8.53
C TRP A 143 1.07 3.28 -8.78
N ILE A 144 0.03 3.70 -8.05
CA ILE A 144 -0.50 5.07 -8.12
C ILE A 144 0.54 6.07 -7.63
N ALA A 145 1.22 5.79 -6.53
CA ALA A 145 2.29 6.64 -6.00
C ALA A 145 3.45 6.80 -6.99
N TYR A 146 3.86 5.69 -7.61
CA TYR A 146 4.89 5.67 -8.65
C TYR A 146 4.47 6.48 -9.88
N SER A 147 3.27 6.20 -10.42
CA SER A 147 2.73 6.88 -11.59
C SER A 147 2.60 8.39 -11.36
N TRP A 148 2.17 8.80 -10.17
CA TRP A 148 2.08 10.21 -9.80
C TRP A 148 3.45 10.90 -9.77
N LYS A 149 4.47 10.25 -9.19
CA LYS A 149 5.85 10.77 -9.19
C LYS A 149 6.42 10.84 -10.60
N LEU A 150 6.20 9.80 -11.41
CA LEU A 150 6.65 9.76 -12.80
C LEU A 150 6.00 10.88 -13.62
N SER A 151 4.69 11.08 -13.50
CA SER A 151 3.97 12.17 -14.18
C SER A 151 4.52 13.55 -13.82
N LYS A 152 4.85 13.79 -12.54
CA LYS A 152 5.49 15.05 -12.13
C LYS A 152 6.86 15.25 -12.76
N VAL A 153 7.69 14.20 -12.78
CA VAL A 153 9.02 14.27 -13.40
C VAL A 153 8.90 14.53 -14.90
N LEU A 154 7.97 13.87 -15.59
CA LEU A 154 7.71 14.09 -17.01
C LEU A 154 7.22 15.51 -17.29
N GLN A 155 6.31 16.04 -16.47
CA GLN A 155 5.86 17.44 -16.58
C GLN A 155 7.00 18.44 -16.36
N ILE A 156 7.91 18.19 -15.41
CA ILE A 156 9.07 19.08 -15.19
C ILE A 156 10.08 19.00 -16.33
N ARG A 157 10.35 17.79 -16.85
CA ARG A 157 11.39 17.58 -17.88
C ARG A 157 10.93 17.88 -19.29
N TYR A 158 9.65 17.67 -19.59
CA TYR A 158 9.09 17.76 -20.94
C TYR A 158 7.89 18.72 -21.03
N GLY A 159 7.38 19.26 -19.91
CA GLY A 159 6.34 20.29 -19.94
C GLY A 159 6.82 21.60 -20.57
N ASP A 160 8.11 21.93 -20.39
CA ASP A 160 8.74 23.07 -21.08
C ASP A 160 9.13 22.78 -22.53
N ALA A 161 9.15 21.51 -22.95
CA ALA A 161 9.34 21.15 -24.37
C ALA A 161 8.05 21.35 -25.19
N ALA A 162 6.89 21.37 -24.52
CA ALA A 162 5.61 21.72 -25.13
C ALA A 162 5.36 23.25 -25.19
N SER A 163 6.15 24.06 -24.48
CA SER A 163 6.19 25.52 -24.59
C SER A 163 7.27 25.99 -25.57
N GLY A 164 7.31 25.36 -26.75
CA GLY A 164 7.93 26.00 -27.92
C GLY A 164 7.30 27.38 -28.19
N PRO A 165 7.95 28.28 -28.95
CA PRO A 165 7.64 29.71 -29.06
C PRO A 165 6.23 30.10 -29.59
N SER A 166 5.33 29.13 -29.74
CA SER A 166 3.93 29.29 -30.14
C SER A 166 2.93 29.08 -28.99
N ALA A 167 3.38 28.76 -27.79
CA ALA A 167 2.51 28.59 -26.62
C ALA A 167 2.05 29.96 -26.10
N VAL A 168 1.02 30.52 -26.73
CA VAL A 168 0.24 31.62 -26.18
C VAL A 168 -0.20 31.21 -24.78
N PRO A 169 0.23 31.92 -23.71
CA PRO A 169 -0.14 31.55 -22.36
C PRO A 169 -1.66 31.61 -22.23
N ALA A 170 -2.29 30.59 -21.63
CA ALA A 170 -3.74 30.50 -21.47
C ALA A 170 -4.35 31.72 -20.74
N THR A 171 -3.52 32.51 -20.05
CA THR A 171 -3.88 33.80 -19.46
C THR A 171 -4.18 34.90 -20.50
N GLN A 172 -3.67 34.80 -21.73
CA GLN A 172 -3.99 35.74 -22.82
C GLN A 172 -5.36 35.47 -23.46
N PHE A 173 -5.83 34.22 -23.50
CA PHE A 173 -7.18 33.90 -24.00
C PHE A 173 -8.28 34.37 -23.03
N ALA A 174 -8.06 34.25 -21.72
CA ALA A 174 -9.00 34.77 -20.72
C ALA A 174 -9.11 36.31 -20.76
N ARG A 175 -7.99 37.03 -20.99
CA ARG A 175 -7.97 38.50 -21.05
C ARG A 175 -8.58 39.08 -22.33
N ARG A 176 -8.56 38.34 -23.44
CA ARG A 176 -9.22 38.75 -24.70
C ARG A 176 -10.73 38.51 -24.70
N SER A 177 -11.24 37.55 -23.92
CA SER A 177 -12.68 37.31 -23.81
C SER A 177 -13.39 38.39 -22.99
N SER A 178 -12.75 38.95 -21.95
CA SER A 178 -13.37 40.00 -21.13
C SER A 178 -13.37 41.38 -21.79
N SER A 179 -12.49 41.62 -22.77
CA SER A 179 -12.36 42.94 -23.42
C SER A 179 -13.34 43.17 -24.59
N ARG A 180 -14.14 42.17 -24.98
CA ARG A 180 -15.19 42.31 -26.01
C ARG A 180 -16.59 42.57 -25.44
N ALA A 181 -16.76 42.64 -24.12
CA ALA A 181 -18.07 42.81 -23.48
C ALA A 181 -18.46 44.28 -23.24
N TYR A 182 -17.62 45.26 -23.60
CA TYR A 182 -17.93 46.68 -23.46
C TYR A 182 -17.46 47.46 -24.69
N CYS A 183 -18.30 47.49 -25.73
CA CYS A 183 -18.32 48.60 -26.68
C CYS A 183 -19.81 48.86 -26.99
N ILE A 184 -20.29 50.00 -26.50
CA ILE A 184 -21.57 50.63 -26.84
C ILE A 184 -21.37 51.32 -28.19
#